data_AF-A0A3D4R891-F1
#
_entry.id   AF-A0A3D4R891-F1
#
_cell.length_a   1.000
_cell.length_b   1.000
_cell.length_c   1.000
_cell.angle_alpha   90.00
_cell.angle_beta   90.00
_cell.angle_gamma   90.00
#
_symmetry.space_group_name_H-M   'P 1'
#
loop_
_entity.id
_entity.type
_entity.pdbx_description
1 polymer ?
#
loop_
_entity_poly.entity_id
_entity_poly.type
_entity_poly.pdbx_seq_one_letter_code
_entity_poly.pdbx_strand_id
1 'polypeptide(L)'
;MTIKSFGMRVGSVVCSSAALSFSIGIVYNEVVICNPLVYYLFVGGSRSKFGMTFFCMQKLVTFNHVFWNSISSFTYYHEVVKTRFSFSFKYFFMFSLILGTLLTIVVSLTFVPDVNQFLKRFALRAPALYPNDLVITVKDGKLATNVTEPLHFPVPLELFSDTPGVISDQNQEYLLTIDTNAQINDYSNSHSLIFVTREQVVVPDSDGVGFRVYPISSFDDGTIDKNAVTKLLDTISPWYPFIVPAMIFILWFTLTILLSIIRLISLSVLTLILRVPAYFMHISLTYRKLFQIGLHALTLPTIIQILMTSFELYPPIPFFNSIVFLLYSLVILSELKRKPATSPIQKL
;
A
#
# COMPACT_ATOMS: atom_id res chain seq x y z
N MET A 1 62.36 20.49 -33.38
CA MET A 1 61.89 21.19 -34.59
C MET A 1 60.38 21.11 -34.62
N THR A 2 59.76 22.20 -35.01
CA THR A 2 58.41 22.67 -34.66
C THR A 2 57.27 21.99 -35.44
N ILE A 3 56.06 22.03 -34.84
CA ILE A 3 54.70 22.06 -35.45
C ILE A 3 54.12 20.72 -35.93
N LYS A 4 52.82 20.38 -35.85
CA LYS A 4 51.59 20.78 -35.11
C LYS A 4 50.44 20.03 -35.84
N SER A 5 49.52 19.37 -35.12
CA SER A 5 48.06 19.24 -35.37
C SER A 5 47.57 17.88 -34.87
N PHE A 6 46.91 17.78 -33.72
CA PHE A 6 45.46 17.97 -33.48
C PHE A 6 44.57 16.89 -34.12
N GLY A 7 43.93 16.10 -33.26
CA GLY A 7 42.92 15.11 -33.61
C GLY A 7 42.49 14.30 -32.39
N MET A 8 41.47 14.79 -31.68
CA MET A 8 40.81 14.16 -30.54
C MET A 8 40.31 12.73 -30.85
N ARG A 9 40.45 11.81 -29.88
CA ARG A 9 39.33 10.96 -29.39
C ARG A 9 39.70 10.23 -28.09
N VAL A 10 38.89 10.55 -27.07
CA VAL A 10 38.30 9.66 -26.04
C VAL A 10 39.26 8.70 -25.34
N GLY A 11 39.80 9.17 -24.21
CA GLY A 11 40.33 8.33 -23.14
C GLY A 11 39.25 8.08 -22.07
N SER A 12 39.03 6.80 -21.79
CA SER A 12 38.26 6.22 -20.70
C SER A 12 38.82 6.57 -19.32
N VAL A 13 37.95 6.78 -18.32
CA VAL A 13 38.26 6.49 -16.91
C VAL A 13 36.99 6.01 -16.18
N VAL A 14 37.16 4.87 -15.53
CA VAL A 14 36.28 4.19 -14.58
C VAL A 14 36.26 4.93 -13.24
N CYS A 15 35.08 5.11 -12.63
CA CYS A 15 34.86 5.25 -11.17
C CYS A 15 33.35 5.13 -10.91
N SER A 16 32.87 4.03 -10.33
CA SER A 16 32.82 3.72 -8.89
C SER A 16 31.90 4.66 -8.11
N SER A 17 30.90 4.03 -7.48
CA SER A 17 29.96 4.51 -6.45
C SER A 17 30.00 6.00 -6.07
N ALA A 18 28.95 6.74 -6.42
CA ALA A 18 28.65 8.04 -5.84
C ALA A 18 27.31 7.98 -5.11
N ALA A 19 27.41 8.04 -3.77
CA ALA A 19 26.31 8.34 -2.87
C ALA A 19 25.65 9.66 -3.27
N LEU A 20 24.34 9.64 -3.48
CA LEU A 20 23.52 10.84 -3.66
C LEU A 20 23.23 11.44 -2.28
N SER A 21 24.16 12.27 -1.81
CA SER A 21 23.92 13.22 -0.73
C SER A 21 22.99 14.32 -1.22
N PHE A 22 21.73 14.31 -0.79
CA PHE A 22 20.81 15.43 -0.97
C PHE A 22 21.10 16.51 0.07
N SER A 23 21.91 17.50 -0.30
CA SER A 23 22.02 18.76 0.44
C SER A 23 20.82 19.65 0.11
N ILE A 24 19.85 19.73 1.03
CA ILE A 24 18.79 20.73 0.97
C ILE A 24 19.34 22.04 1.56
N GLY A 25 19.79 22.93 0.67
CA GLY A 25 20.03 24.32 1.02
C GLY A 25 18.70 25.02 1.28
N ILE A 26 18.41 25.31 2.54
CA ILE A 26 17.33 26.22 2.93
C ILE A 26 17.82 27.65 2.67
N VAL A 27 17.33 28.26 1.59
CA VAL A 27 17.37 29.71 1.42
C VAL A 27 15.97 30.23 1.74
N TYR A 28 15.84 30.82 2.93
CA TYR A 28 14.73 31.71 3.24
C TYR A 28 14.87 32.96 2.37
N ASN A 29 13.85 33.28 1.57
CA ASN A 29 13.55 34.67 1.28
C ASN A 29 12.04 34.84 1.08
N GLU A 30 11.41 35.48 2.05
CA GLU A 30 10.06 36.02 1.91
C GLU A 30 10.08 37.16 0.91
N VAL A 31 9.40 36.99 -0.22
CA VAL A 31 8.81 38.10 -0.97
C VAL A 31 7.50 37.60 -1.57
N VAL A 32 6.43 37.56 -0.77
CA VAL A 32 5.06 37.51 -1.29
C VAL A 32 4.72 38.92 -1.74
N ILE A 33 5.11 39.29 -2.96
CA ILE A 33 4.52 40.44 -3.62
C ILE A 33 3.07 40.07 -3.94
N CYS A 34 2.15 40.63 -3.15
CA CYS A 34 0.77 40.83 -3.56
C CYS A 34 0.80 41.64 -4.86
N ASN A 35 0.67 40.96 -6.01
CA ASN A 35 0.59 41.62 -7.30
C ASN A 35 -0.85 42.14 -7.50
N PRO A 36 -1.11 43.46 -7.56
CA PRO A 36 -2.44 44.00 -7.76
C PRO A 36 -2.91 43.95 -9.23
N LEU A 37 -2.09 43.46 -10.17
CA LEU A 37 -2.37 43.57 -11.60
C LEU A 37 -3.31 42.52 -12.21
N VAL A 38 -3.80 41.55 -11.45
CA VAL A 38 -4.73 40.54 -11.99
C VAL A 38 -6.20 40.97 -11.90
N TYR A 39 -6.51 42.12 -11.31
CA TYR A 39 -7.90 42.57 -11.11
C TYR A 39 -8.54 43.34 -12.29
N TYR A 40 -7.81 43.64 -13.37
CA TYR A 40 -8.31 44.53 -14.44
C TYR A 40 -8.38 43.97 -15.86
N LEU A 41 -8.17 42.67 -16.06
CA LEU A 41 -8.42 42.04 -17.37
C LEU A 41 -9.25 40.78 -17.16
N PHE A 42 -10.57 40.93 -17.27
CA PHE A 42 -11.50 40.01 -17.94
C PHE A 42 -12.94 40.37 -17.55
N VAL A 43 -13.49 41.36 -18.26
CA VAL A 43 -14.94 41.53 -18.38
C VAL A 43 -15.41 40.46 -19.38
N GLY A 44 -16.18 39.49 -18.88
CA GLY A 44 -16.94 38.55 -19.71
C GLY A 44 -16.32 37.15 -19.83
N GLY A 45 -16.75 36.23 -18.95
CA GLY A 45 -16.49 34.80 -19.16
C GLY A 45 -16.47 33.95 -17.89
N SER A 46 -17.60 33.34 -17.55
CA SER A 46 -17.76 32.18 -16.64
C SER A 46 -17.25 32.32 -15.19
N ARG A 47 -18.11 32.87 -14.31
CA ARG A 47 -17.94 32.97 -12.85
C ARG A 47 -17.85 31.63 -12.10
N SER A 48 -18.21 30.49 -12.69
CA SER A 48 -18.36 29.23 -11.93
C SER A 48 -17.05 28.47 -11.71
N LYS A 49 -16.12 28.48 -12.67
CA LYS A 49 -14.85 27.72 -12.54
C LYS A 49 -13.82 28.42 -11.66
N PHE A 50 -13.81 29.77 -11.62
CA PHE A 50 -12.83 30.55 -10.86
C PHE A 50 -13.10 30.57 -9.35
N GLY A 51 -14.36 30.50 -8.93
CA GLY A 51 -14.72 30.39 -7.51
C GLY A 51 -14.29 29.07 -6.87
N MET A 52 -14.34 27.97 -7.64
CA MET A 52 -14.00 26.63 -7.14
C MET A 52 -12.49 26.43 -6.97
N THR A 53 -11.67 26.96 -7.88
CA THR A 53 -10.20 26.93 -7.77
C THR A 53 -9.70 27.81 -6.62
N PHE A 54 -10.22 29.03 -6.47
CA PHE A 54 -9.86 29.93 -5.37
C PHE A 54 -10.22 29.34 -3.99
N PHE A 55 -11.40 28.72 -3.88
CA PHE A 55 -11.85 28.08 -2.64
C PHE A 55 -11.03 26.83 -2.27
N CYS A 56 -10.52 26.09 -3.26
CA CYS A 56 -9.64 24.94 -3.02
C CYS A 56 -8.28 25.38 -2.46
N MET A 57 -7.72 26.46 -3.00
CA MET A 57 -6.43 27.02 -2.55
C MET A 57 -6.48 27.46 -1.08
N GLN A 58 -7.54 28.15 -0.65
CA GLN A 58 -7.70 28.56 0.76
C GLN A 58 -7.76 27.36 1.72
N LYS A 59 -8.41 26.26 1.33
CA LYS A 59 -8.50 25.05 2.16
C LYS A 59 -7.15 24.36 2.31
N LEU A 60 -6.35 24.31 1.24
CA LEU A 60 -5.00 23.74 1.28
C LEU A 60 -4.06 24.59 2.15
N VAL A 61 -4.12 25.91 2.03
CA VAL A 61 -3.36 26.83 2.89
C VAL A 61 -3.74 26.63 4.36
N THR A 62 -5.04 26.50 4.66
CA THR A 62 -5.53 26.22 6.02
C THR A 62 -5.04 24.87 6.52
N PHE A 63 -5.10 23.81 5.70
CA PHE A 63 -4.60 22.49 6.07
C PHE A 63 -3.10 22.53 6.39
N ASN A 64 -2.29 23.16 5.53
CA ASN A 64 -0.84 23.27 5.74
C ASN A 64 -0.53 24.02 7.04
N HIS A 65 -1.22 25.13 7.30
CA HIS A 65 -1.08 25.88 8.55
C HIS A 65 -1.39 25.03 9.78
N VAL A 66 -2.52 24.31 9.77
CA VAL A 66 -2.91 23.39 10.86
C VAL A 66 -1.92 22.25 11.00
N PHE A 67 -1.45 21.67 9.90
CA PHE A 67 -0.51 20.56 9.88
C PHE A 67 0.81 20.93 10.58
N TRP A 68 1.43 22.04 10.18
CA TRP A 68 2.69 22.47 10.79
C TRP A 68 2.49 22.83 12.26
N ASN A 69 1.45 23.58 12.60
CA ASN A 69 1.18 23.95 13.99
C ASN A 69 0.87 22.73 14.88
N SER A 70 0.23 21.69 14.33
CA SER A 70 -0.06 20.45 15.08
C SER A 70 1.21 19.69 15.48
N ILE A 71 2.32 19.91 14.78
CA ILE A 71 3.62 19.26 14.99
C ILE A 71 4.57 20.16 15.79
N SER A 72 4.62 21.46 15.48
CA SER A 72 5.67 22.37 15.98
C SER A 72 5.25 23.25 17.16
N SER A 73 3.95 23.43 17.41
CA SER A 73 3.46 24.40 18.39
C SER A 73 2.55 23.75 19.44
N PHE A 74 3.01 23.72 20.69
CA PHE A 74 2.18 23.28 21.81
C PHE A 74 1.08 24.31 22.14
N THR A 75 1.35 25.60 21.95
CA THR A 75 0.39 26.68 22.24
C THR A 75 -0.80 26.67 21.29
N TYR A 76 -0.63 26.15 20.06
CA TYR A 76 -1.69 25.95 19.08
C TYR A 76 -2.91 25.18 19.64
N TYR A 77 -2.69 24.26 20.57
CA TYR A 77 -3.76 23.44 21.13
C TYR A 77 -4.77 24.25 21.96
N HIS A 78 -4.41 25.45 22.45
CA HIS A 78 -5.38 26.39 23.05
C HIS A 78 -6.44 26.83 22.04
N GLU A 79 -6.10 26.92 20.75
CA GLU A 79 -7.03 27.23 19.67
C GLU A 79 -7.85 26.00 19.30
N VAL A 80 -7.22 24.82 19.21
CA VAL A 80 -7.88 23.55 18.88
C VAL A 80 -9.08 23.29 19.80
N VAL A 81 -8.93 23.51 21.11
CA VAL A 81 -10.01 23.34 22.09
C VAL A 81 -11.19 24.28 21.81
N LYS A 82 -10.95 25.47 21.27
CA LYS A 82 -12.00 26.46 20.93
C LYS A 82 -12.66 26.16 19.58
N THR A 83 -11.98 25.45 18.68
CA THR A 83 -12.55 25.09 17.37
C THR A 83 -13.71 24.11 17.46
N ARG A 84 -14.51 24.05 16.38
CA ARG A 84 -15.60 23.07 16.22
C ARG A 84 -15.02 21.67 16.02
N PHE A 85 -15.62 20.66 16.65
CA PHE A 85 -15.20 19.26 16.52
C PHE A 85 -15.12 18.79 15.05
N SER A 86 -16.09 19.18 14.22
CA SER A 86 -16.13 18.82 12.81
C SER A 86 -14.95 19.36 12.00
N PHE A 87 -14.34 20.48 12.42
CA PHE A 87 -13.11 20.98 11.80
C PHE A 87 -11.94 20.02 12.03
N SER A 88 -11.77 19.55 13.26
CA SER A 88 -10.69 18.62 13.63
C SER A 88 -10.85 17.26 12.94
N PHE A 89 -12.10 16.78 12.83
CA PHE A 89 -12.41 15.57 12.08
C PHE A 89 -12.11 15.73 10.58
N LYS A 90 -12.53 16.83 9.95
CA LYS A 90 -12.19 17.11 8.55
C LYS A 90 -10.69 17.21 8.32
N TYR A 91 -9.96 17.84 9.23
CA TYR A 91 -8.50 17.89 9.19
C TYR A 91 -7.89 16.48 9.21
N PHE A 92 -8.29 15.64 10.17
CA PHE A 92 -7.81 14.27 10.27
C PHE A 92 -8.06 13.47 8.98
N PHE A 93 -9.27 13.55 8.42
CA PHE A 93 -9.57 12.86 7.15
C PHE A 93 -8.73 13.39 5.99
N MET A 94 -8.52 14.71 5.91
CA MET A 94 -7.64 15.28 4.88
C MET A 94 -6.19 14.82 5.05
N PHE A 95 -5.69 14.77 6.29
CA PHE A 95 -4.36 14.26 6.62
C PHE A 95 -4.22 12.79 6.20
N SER A 96 -5.18 11.95 6.57
CA SER A 96 -5.21 10.54 6.17
C SER A 96 -5.33 10.35 4.66
N LEU A 97 -6.10 11.18 3.96
CA LEU A 97 -6.24 11.11 2.50
C LEU A 97 -4.91 11.42 1.81
N ILE A 98 -4.26 12.52 2.19
CA ILE A 98 -2.95 12.89 1.64
C ILE A 98 -1.94 11.78 1.92
N LEU A 99 -1.92 11.29 3.16
CA LEU A 99 -0.98 10.27 3.57
C LEU A 99 -1.22 8.92 2.85
N GLY A 100 -2.45 8.45 2.81
CA GLY A 100 -2.82 7.21 2.13
C GLY A 100 -2.51 7.29 0.63
N THR A 101 -2.71 8.46 0.02
CA THR A 101 -2.33 8.71 -1.37
C THR A 101 -0.81 8.64 -1.57
N LEU A 102 -0.02 9.31 -0.73
CA LEU A 102 1.44 9.26 -0.80
C LEU A 102 1.99 7.84 -0.63
N LEU A 103 1.49 7.10 0.37
CA LEU A 103 1.89 5.72 0.61
C LEU A 103 1.51 4.81 -0.57
N THR A 104 0.32 4.99 -1.13
CA THR A 104 -0.11 4.24 -2.32
C THR A 104 0.83 4.50 -3.49
N ILE A 105 1.22 5.76 -3.74
CA ILE A 105 2.16 6.09 -4.82
C ILE A 105 3.48 5.36 -4.59
N VAL A 106 4.06 5.45 -3.40
CA VAL A 106 5.35 4.81 -3.07
C VAL A 106 5.29 3.29 -3.29
N VAL A 107 4.27 2.61 -2.75
CA VAL A 107 4.10 1.16 -2.90
C VAL A 107 3.79 0.76 -4.35
N SER A 108 3.04 1.59 -5.08
CA SER A 108 2.71 1.33 -6.48
C SER A 108 3.95 1.42 -7.36
N LEU A 109 4.85 2.38 -7.11
CA LEU A 109 6.08 2.53 -7.89
C LEU A 109 6.99 1.28 -7.80
N THR A 110 6.96 0.57 -6.67
CA THR A 110 7.74 -0.66 -6.50
C THR A 110 7.02 -1.90 -7.04
N PHE A 111 5.69 -1.99 -6.85
CA PHE A 111 4.95 -3.24 -7.13
C PHE A 111 4.33 -3.31 -8.53
N VAL A 112 3.91 -2.18 -9.10
CA VAL A 112 3.22 -2.14 -10.41
C VAL A 112 4.08 -2.67 -11.56
N PRO A 113 5.40 -2.39 -11.64
CA PRO A 113 6.25 -2.94 -12.69
C PRO A 113 6.23 -4.48 -12.72
N ASP A 114 6.35 -5.12 -11.56
CA ASP A 114 6.39 -6.58 -11.44
C ASP A 114 5.06 -7.22 -11.84
N VAL A 115 3.94 -6.65 -11.40
CA VAL A 115 2.60 -7.13 -11.78
C VAL A 115 2.37 -6.99 -13.28
N ASN A 116 2.77 -5.87 -13.89
CA ASN A 116 2.64 -5.68 -15.34
C ASN A 116 3.48 -6.69 -16.13
N GLN A 117 4.72 -6.95 -15.68
CA GLN A 117 5.56 -7.97 -16.29
C GLN A 117 4.95 -9.37 -16.15
N PHE A 118 4.44 -9.71 -14.96
CA PHE A 118 3.75 -10.96 -14.72
C PHE A 118 2.54 -11.12 -15.64
N LEU A 119 1.64 -10.12 -15.73
CA LEU A 119 0.46 -10.18 -16.60
C LEU A 119 0.84 -10.34 -18.07
N LYS A 120 1.90 -9.67 -18.52
CA LYS A 120 2.42 -9.81 -19.88
C LYS A 120 2.95 -11.23 -20.14
N ARG A 121 3.74 -11.78 -19.21
CA ARG A 121 4.27 -13.17 -19.32
C ARG A 121 3.12 -14.18 -19.27
N PHE A 122 2.16 -13.99 -18.37
CA PHE A 122 0.96 -14.80 -18.27
C PHE A 122 0.19 -14.81 -19.59
N ALA A 123 -0.12 -13.65 -20.16
CA ALA A 123 -0.83 -13.56 -21.43
C ALA A 123 -0.11 -14.28 -22.58
N LEU A 124 1.23 -14.22 -22.62
CA LEU A 124 2.03 -14.80 -23.70
C LEU A 124 2.30 -16.30 -23.52
N ARG A 125 2.52 -16.77 -22.28
CA ARG A 125 3.03 -18.12 -21.99
C ARG A 125 1.95 -19.06 -21.44
N ALA A 126 0.91 -18.56 -20.77
CA ALA A 126 -0.16 -19.39 -20.19
C ALA A 126 -0.83 -20.33 -21.22
N PRO A 127 -1.11 -19.91 -22.48
CA PRO A 127 -1.66 -20.82 -23.46
C PRO A 127 -0.77 -22.03 -23.72
N ALA A 128 0.56 -21.91 -23.64
CA ALA A 128 1.50 -23.00 -23.91
C ALA A 128 1.65 -23.99 -22.75
N LEU A 129 1.20 -23.66 -21.53
CA LEU A 129 1.35 -24.50 -20.35
C LEU A 129 0.46 -25.75 -20.36
N TYR A 130 -0.65 -25.71 -21.10
CA TYR A 130 -1.55 -26.86 -21.22
C TYR A 130 -1.17 -27.72 -22.45
N PRO A 131 -0.87 -29.03 -22.31
CA PRO A 131 -0.50 -29.88 -23.44
C PRO A 131 -1.60 -29.97 -24.51
N ASN A 132 -1.24 -30.03 -25.80
CA ASN A 132 -2.21 -29.97 -26.89
C ASN A 132 -3.07 -31.23 -27.02
N ASP A 133 -2.52 -32.38 -26.64
CA ASP A 133 -3.12 -33.70 -26.72
C ASP A 133 -3.83 -34.11 -25.41
N LEU A 134 -3.72 -33.32 -24.35
CA LEU A 134 -4.34 -33.64 -23.06
C LEU A 134 -5.84 -33.33 -23.03
N VAL A 135 -6.62 -34.36 -22.70
CA VAL A 135 -8.04 -34.29 -22.43
C VAL A 135 -8.29 -34.91 -21.06
N ILE A 136 -8.77 -34.08 -20.13
CA ILE A 136 -9.20 -34.51 -18.80
C ILE A 136 -10.72 -34.61 -18.85
N THR A 137 -11.26 -35.78 -18.55
CA THR A 137 -12.71 -36.04 -18.53
C THR A 137 -13.15 -36.35 -17.11
N VAL A 138 -14.15 -35.61 -16.62
CA VAL A 138 -14.89 -35.94 -15.39
C VAL A 138 -16.25 -36.47 -15.80
N LYS A 139 -16.55 -37.71 -15.42
CA LYS A 139 -17.83 -38.35 -15.70
C LYS A 139 -18.22 -39.29 -14.57
N ASP A 140 -19.47 -39.23 -14.13
CA ASP A 140 -20.01 -40.09 -13.07
C ASP A 140 -19.15 -40.02 -11.78
N GLY A 141 -18.63 -38.83 -11.47
CA GLY A 141 -17.76 -38.58 -10.32
C GLY A 141 -16.37 -39.22 -10.39
N LYS A 142 -15.91 -39.60 -11.59
CA LYS A 142 -14.58 -40.17 -11.83
C LYS A 142 -13.81 -39.35 -12.86
N LEU A 143 -12.53 -39.16 -12.59
CA LEU A 143 -11.59 -38.50 -13.48
C LEU A 143 -10.88 -39.54 -14.35
N ALA A 144 -10.75 -39.25 -15.64
CA ALA A 144 -9.99 -40.01 -16.61
C ALA A 144 -9.15 -39.07 -17.47
N THR A 145 -7.96 -39.52 -17.87
CA THR A 145 -7.11 -38.83 -18.83
C THR A 145 -6.85 -39.72 -20.04
N ASN A 146 -6.51 -39.11 -21.18
CA ASN A 146 -6.17 -39.84 -22.42
C ASN A 146 -4.66 -40.02 -22.62
N VAL A 147 -3.83 -39.52 -21.72
CA VAL A 147 -2.36 -39.55 -21.80
C VAL A 147 -1.78 -40.56 -20.83
N THR A 148 -0.46 -40.78 -20.90
CA THR A 148 0.25 -41.64 -19.94
C THR A 148 0.38 -40.96 -18.57
N GLU A 149 0.05 -41.69 -17.52
CA GLU A 149 0.08 -41.25 -16.11
C GLU A 149 1.31 -41.86 -15.40
N PRO A 150 1.86 -41.21 -14.36
CA PRO A 150 1.44 -39.95 -13.73
C PRO A 150 1.80 -38.71 -14.56
N LEU A 151 0.88 -37.74 -14.62
CA LEU A 151 1.08 -36.47 -15.30
C LEU A 151 1.47 -35.38 -14.31
N HIS A 152 2.67 -34.83 -14.48
CA HIS A 152 3.21 -33.80 -13.60
C HIS A 152 3.20 -32.42 -14.26
N PHE A 153 2.61 -31.43 -13.59
CA PHE A 153 2.64 -30.02 -13.98
C PHE A 153 3.61 -29.27 -13.08
N PRO A 154 4.80 -28.88 -13.59
CA PRO A 154 5.75 -28.12 -12.80
C PRO A 154 5.22 -26.72 -12.50
N VAL A 155 5.71 -26.12 -11.41
CA VAL A 155 5.47 -24.69 -11.15
C VAL A 155 6.01 -23.89 -12.33
N PRO A 156 5.18 -23.10 -13.04
CA PRO A 156 5.60 -22.41 -14.25
C PRO A 156 6.44 -21.17 -13.90
N LEU A 157 7.70 -21.37 -13.50
CA LEU A 157 8.64 -20.31 -13.11
C LEU A 157 8.85 -19.26 -14.21
N GLU A 158 8.64 -19.66 -15.46
CA GLU A 158 8.65 -18.77 -16.61
C GLU A 158 7.58 -17.66 -16.52
N LEU A 159 6.53 -17.80 -15.72
CA LEU A 159 5.57 -16.71 -15.50
C LEU A 159 6.15 -15.63 -14.58
N PHE A 160 7.10 -15.97 -13.72
CA PHE A 160 7.62 -15.12 -12.66
C PHE A 160 8.98 -14.50 -12.99
N SER A 161 9.77 -15.12 -13.88
CA SER A 161 11.09 -14.62 -14.31
C SER A 161 11.34 -14.80 -15.81
N ASP A 162 12.12 -13.90 -16.41
CA ASP A 162 12.66 -14.08 -17.77
C ASP A 162 13.85 -15.04 -17.81
N THR A 163 14.51 -15.26 -16.68
CA THR A 163 15.60 -16.22 -16.49
C THR A 163 15.25 -17.13 -15.31
N PRO A 164 14.35 -18.10 -15.50
CA PRO A 164 14.08 -19.07 -14.45
C PRO A 164 15.37 -19.82 -14.10
N GLY A 165 15.65 -19.95 -12.81
CA GLY A 165 16.76 -20.79 -12.36
C GLY A 165 16.53 -22.24 -12.77
N VAL A 166 17.62 -22.97 -13.06
CA VAL A 166 17.53 -24.41 -13.30
C VAL A 166 17.23 -25.08 -11.96
N ILE A 167 16.01 -25.61 -11.81
CA ILE A 167 15.70 -26.49 -10.68
C ILE A 167 16.28 -27.86 -11.01
N SER A 168 17.02 -28.46 -10.08
CA SER A 168 17.47 -29.84 -10.20
C SER A 168 16.28 -30.78 -10.01
N ASP A 169 16.17 -31.83 -10.85
CA ASP A 169 15.08 -32.83 -10.81
C ASP A 169 14.81 -33.41 -9.41
N GLN A 170 15.80 -33.46 -8.52
CA GLN A 170 15.66 -34.00 -7.17
C GLN A 170 14.88 -33.10 -6.20
N ASN A 171 14.65 -31.83 -6.55
CA ASN A 171 13.98 -30.86 -5.69
C ASN A 171 12.83 -30.15 -6.42
N GLN A 172 12.31 -30.79 -7.46
CA GLN A 172 11.27 -30.22 -8.31
C GLN A 172 9.89 -30.42 -7.66
N GLU A 173 9.31 -29.31 -7.20
CA GLU A 173 7.93 -29.27 -6.74
C GLU A 173 6.98 -29.11 -7.93
N TYR A 174 5.89 -29.85 -7.90
CA TYR A 174 4.84 -29.79 -8.92
C TYR A 174 3.66 -28.98 -8.42
N LEU A 175 3.09 -28.14 -9.29
CA LEU A 175 1.83 -27.45 -8.99
C LEU A 175 0.67 -28.44 -8.91
N LEU A 176 0.64 -29.39 -9.84
CA LEU A 176 -0.42 -30.37 -9.96
C LEU A 176 0.18 -31.69 -10.43
N THR A 177 -0.25 -32.80 -9.83
CA THR A 177 0.02 -34.15 -10.35
C THR A 177 -1.30 -34.89 -10.49
N ILE A 178 -1.51 -35.53 -11.64
CA ILE A 178 -2.69 -36.34 -11.93
C ILE A 178 -2.24 -37.80 -12.12
N ASP A 179 -2.77 -38.68 -11.27
CA ASP A 179 -2.54 -40.13 -11.35
C ASP A 179 -3.82 -40.87 -10.95
N THR A 180 -4.54 -41.42 -11.92
CA THR A 180 -5.82 -42.10 -11.68
C THR A 180 -5.67 -43.52 -11.12
N ASN A 181 -4.45 -44.05 -11.04
CA ASN A 181 -4.18 -45.37 -10.46
C ASN A 181 -3.64 -45.28 -9.03
N ALA A 182 -3.12 -44.12 -8.63
CA ALA A 182 -2.63 -43.86 -7.29
C ALA A 182 -3.74 -43.78 -6.22
N GLN A 183 -3.32 -43.97 -4.97
CA GLN A 183 -4.14 -43.83 -3.77
C GLN A 183 -3.78 -42.52 -3.04
N ILE A 184 -4.63 -42.10 -2.11
CA ILE A 184 -4.42 -40.89 -1.28
C ILE A 184 -3.07 -40.92 -0.57
N ASN A 185 -2.65 -42.10 -0.10
CA ASN A 185 -1.41 -42.29 0.65
C ASN A 185 -0.15 -42.00 -0.19
N ASP A 186 -0.28 -41.97 -1.52
CA ASP A 186 0.83 -41.65 -2.42
C ASP A 186 1.10 -40.15 -2.53
N TYR A 187 0.23 -39.30 -1.95
CA TYR A 187 0.38 -37.84 -1.91
C TYR A 187 1.74 -37.39 -1.37
N SER A 188 2.23 -38.01 -0.29
CA SER A 188 3.53 -37.66 0.30
C SER A 188 4.71 -37.89 -0.64
N ASN A 189 4.56 -38.77 -1.64
CA ASN A 189 5.59 -39.09 -2.62
C ASN A 189 5.44 -38.29 -3.93
N SER A 190 4.31 -37.60 -4.14
CA SER A 190 4.05 -36.89 -5.40
C SER A 190 4.76 -35.54 -5.51
N HIS A 191 5.27 -35.00 -4.39
CA HIS A 191 5.88 -33.66 -4.30
C HIS A 191 5.02 -32.56 -4.96
N SER A 192 3.68 -32.70 -4.90
CA SER A 192 2.75 -31.80 -5.58
C SER A 192 1.88 -30.98 -4.62
N LEU A 193 1.64 -29.72 -4.97
CA LEU A 193 0.72 -28.86 -4.21
C LEU A 193 -0.73 -29.33 -4.33
N ILE A 194 -1.10 -29.84 -5.50
CA ILE A 194 -2.41 -30.46 -5.75
C ILE A 194 -2.15 -31.85 -6.31
N PHE A 195 -2.78 -32.87 -5.73
CA PHE A 195 -2.69 -34.26 -6.20
C PHE A 195 -4.07 -34.78 -6.54
N VAL A 196 -4.24 -35.31 -7.73
CA VAL A 196 -5.54 -35.70 -8.27
C VAL A 196 -5.50 -37.17 -8.62
N THR A 197 -6.36 -37.93 -7.95
CA THR A 197 -6.61 -39.35 -8.23
C THR A 197 -7.90 -39.52 -9.03
N ARG A 198 -8.27 -40.76 -9.35
CA ARG A 198 -9.52 -41.06 -10.09
C ARG A 198 -10.76 -40.50 -9.39
N GLU A 199 -10.79 -40.54 -8.07
CA GLU A 199 -12.02 -40.25 -7.30
C GLU A 199 -11.87 -39.04 -6.39
N GLN A 200 -10.66 -38.50 -6.21
CA GLN A 200 -10.39 -37.49 -5.19
C GLN A 200 -9.26 -36.52 -5.56
N VAL A 201 -9.42 -35.27 -5.13
CA VAL A 201 -8.40 -34.21 -5.13
C VAL A 201 -7.87 -34.04 -3.71
N VAL A 202 -6.57 -34.13 -3.55
CA VAL A 202 -5.85 -34.00 -2.28
C VAL A 202 -5.04 -32.70 -2.31
N VAL A 203 -5.21 -31.88 -1.27
CA VAL A 203 -4.48 -30.62 -1.08
C VAL A 203 -3.93 -30.55 0.35
N PRO A 204 -2.79 -29.88 0.58
CA PRO A 204 -2.25 -29.73 1.92
C PRO A 204 -3.19 -28.88 2.78
N ASP A 205 -3.27 -29.19 4.08
CA ASP A 205 -4.03 -28.36 5.01
C ASP A 205 -3.32 -27.01 5.26
N SER A 206 -4.09 -25.97 5.60
CA SER A 206 -3.58 -24.62 5.89
C SER A 206 -2.58 -24.59 7.04
N ASP A 207 -2.69 -25.56 7.94
CA ASP A 207 -1.91 -25.64 9.17
C ASP A 207 -0.60 -26.43 8.97
N GLY A 208 -0.36 -26.92 7.74
CA GLY A 208 0.83 -27.70 7.37
C GLY A 208 0.85 -29.12 7.96
N VAL A 209 -0.18 -29.51 8.72
CA VAL A 209 -0.31 -30.82 9.34
C VAL A 209 -1.53 -31.53 8.76
N GLY A 210 -1.29 -32.43 7.81
CA GLY A 210 -2.33 -33.24 7.16
C GLY A 210 -2.73 -32.73 5.78
N PHE A 211 -3.78 -33.33 5.23
CA PHE A 211 -4.30 -33.05 3.89
C PHE A 211 -5.82 -33.02 3.91
N ARG A 212 -6.41 -32.22 3.02
CA ARG A 212 -7.85 -32.16 2.76
C ARG A 212 -8.15 -32.93 1.48
N VAL A 213 -9.22 -33.70 1.53
CA VAL A 213 -9.66 -34.55 0.42
C VAL A 213 -11.01 -34.05 -0.08
N TYR A 214 -11.08 -33.77 -1.38
CA TYR A 214 -12.30 -33.37 -2.08
C TYR A 214 -12.67 -34.45 -3.09
N PRO A 215 -13.85 -35.09 -2.98
CA PRO A 215 -14.24 -36.14 -3.92
C PRO A 215 -14.52 -35.56 -5.31
N ILE A 216 -14.09 -36.23 -6.38
CA ILE A 216 -14.34 -35.82 -7.77
C ILE A 216 -15.85 -35.78 -8.07
N SER A 217 -16.65 -36.59 -7.37
CA SER A 217 -18.11 -36.57 -7.46
C SER A 217 -18.77 -35.24 -7.03
N SER A 218 -18.05 -34.32 -6.38
CA SER A 218 -18.58 -32.98 -6.10
C SER A 218 -18.43 -32.00 -7.26
N PHE A 219 -17.69 -32.37 -8.31
CA PHE A 219 -17.52 -31.56 -9.52
C PHE A 219 -18.52 -32.01 -10.59
N ASP A 220 -19.00 -31.05 -11.38
CA ASP A 220 -19.90 -31.34 -12.50
C ASP A 220 -19.18 -32.14 -13.60
N ASP A 221 -19.95 -32.99 -14.29
CA ASP A 221 -19.45 -33.72 -15.45
C ASP A 221 -19.00 -32.74 -16.55
N GLY A 222 -17.86 -33.05 -17.17
CA GLY A 222 -17.28 -32.18 -18.18
C GLY A 222 -15.95 -32.67 -18.74
N THR A 223 -15.50 -32.00 -19.80
CA THR A 223 -14.21 -32.27 -20.46
C THR A 223 -13.39 -31.00 -20.50
N ILE A 224 -12.16 -31.07 -19.99
CA ILE A 224 -11.16 -30.02 -20.07
C ILE A 224 -10.19 -30.43 -21.17
N ASP A 225 -10.25 -29.71 -22.29
CA ASP A 225 -9.30 -29.82 -23.39
C ASP A 225 -8.60 -28.48 -23.61
N LYS A 226 -7.67 -28.44 -24.57
CA LYS A 226 -6.95 -27.22 -24.93
C LYS A 226 -7.89 -26.07 -25.33
N ASN A 227 -9.01 -26.37 -25.99
CA ASN A 227 -9.97 -25.38 -26.44
C ASN A 227 -10.73 -24.76 -25.25
N ALA A 228 -11.13 -25.56 -24.26
CA ALA A 228 -11.73 -25.10 -23.02
C ALA A 228 -10.80 -24.13 -22.26
N VAL A 229 -9.52 -24.49 -22.14
CA VAL A 229 -8.51 -23.63 -21.49
C VAL A 229 -8.30 -22.33 -22.28
N THR A 230 -8.20 -22.42 -23.60
CA THR A 230 -8.00 -21.24 -24.47
C THR A 230 -9.20 -20.29 -24.39
N LYS A 231 -10.43 -20.82 -24.42
CA LYS A 231 -11.66 -20.03 -24.21
C LYS A 231 -11.69 -19.34 -22.86
N LEU A 232 -11.24 -20.00 -21.79
CA LEU A 232 -11.13 -19.40 -20.47
C LEU A 232 -10.13 -18.24 -20.47
N LEU A 233 -8.95 -18.43 -21.05
CA LEU A 233 -7.94 -17.37 -21.18
C LEU A 233 -8.45 -16.19 -22.01
N ASP A 234 -9.14 -16.47 -23.13
CA ASP A 234 -9.74 -15.46 -23.99
C ASP A 234 -10.85 -14.69 -23.26
N THR A 235 -11.61 -15.35 -22.38
CA THR A 235 -12.66 -14.72 -21.55
C THR A 235 -12.07 -13.77 -20.51
N ILE A 236 -10.89 -14.09 -19.95
CA ILE A 236 -10.23 -13.30 -18.91
C ILE A 236 -9.36 -12.19 -19.50
N SER A 237 -8.77 -12.39 -20.68
CA SER A 237 -7.84 -11.46 -21.31
C SER A 237 -8.32 -10.00 -21.43
N PRO A 238 -9.62 -9.69 -21.66
CA PRO A 238 -10.10 -8.31 -21.73
C PRO A 238 -10.01 -7.57 -20.39
N TRP A 239 -9.88 -8.31 -19.28
CA TRP A 239 -9.79 -7.76 -17.93
C TRP A 239 -8.36 -7.37 -17.53
N TYR A 240 -7.32 -7.83 -18.23
CA TYR A 240 -5.92 -7.54 -17.88
C TYR A 240 -5.61 -6.04 -17.72
N PRO A 241 -6.09 -5.14 -18.60
CA PRO A 241 -5.84 -3.71 -18.44
C PRO A 241 -6.47 -3.11 -17.17
N PHE A 242 -7.47 -3.76 -16.59
CA PHE A 242 -8.17 -3.30 -15.40
C PHE A 242 -7.59 -3.85 -14.10
N ILE A 243 -6.80 -4.93 -14.14
CA ILE A 243 -6.23 -5.56 -12.94
C ILE A 243 -5.37 -4.56 -12.15
N VAL A 244 -4.41 -3.90 -12.82
CA VAL A 244 -3.49 -2.97 -12.15
C VAL A 244 -4.23 -1.74 -11.59
N PRO A 245 -5.09 -1.02 -12.35
CA PRO A 245 -5.89 0.06 -11.79
C PRO A 245 -6.79 -0.36 -10.63
N ALA A 246 -7.46 -1.52 -10.73
CA ALA A 246 -8.30 -2.04 -9.66
C ALA A 246 -7.48 -2.34 -8.40
N MET A 247 -6.32 -2.97 -8.56
CA MET A 247 -5.39 -3.25 -7.47
C MET A 247 -4.88 -1.96 -6.80
N ILE A 248 -4.49 -0.94 -7.56
CA ILE A 248 -4.07 0.36 -7.03
C ILE A 248 -5.24 1.02 -6.28
N PHE A 249 -6.46 0.94 -6.81
CA PHE A 249 -7.64 1.48 -6.14
C PHE A 249 -7.94 0.75 -4.82
N ILE A 250 -7.88 -0.59 -4.81
CA ILE A 250 -8.05 -1.40 -3.59
C ILE A 250 -6.97 -1.06 -2.57
N LEU A 251 -5.71 -0.94 -3.00
CA LEU A 251 -4.60 -0.55 -2.15
C LEU A 251 -4.83 0.86 -1.56
N TRP A 252 -5.18 1.83 -2.39
CA TRP A 252 -5.49 3.20 -1.97
C TRP A 252 -6.65 3.26 -0.97
N PHE A 253 -7.74 2.54 -1.26
CA PHE A 253 -8.90 2.47 -0.40
C PHE A 253 -8.54 1.85 0.95
N THR A 254 -7.78 0.76 0.95
CA THR A 254 -7.32 0.07 2.16
C THR A 254 -6.39 0.99 2.98
N LEU A 255 -5.35 1.54 2.37
CA LEU A 255 -4.39 2.41 3.05
C LEU A 255 -5.03 3.72 3.55
N THR A 256 -6.03 4.24 2.86
CA THR A 256 -6.67 5.50 3.24
C THR A 256 -7.78 5.28 4.26
N ILE A 257 -8.76 4.42 3.96
CA ILE A 257 -9.98 4.26 4.77
C ILE A 257 -9.75 3.32 5.94
N LEU A 258 -9.23 2.11 5.69
CA LEU A 258 -9.08 1.10 6.75
C LEU A 258 -8.08 1.57 7.82
N LEU A 259 -6.92 2.11 7.42
CA LEU A 259 -5.96 2.66 8.38
C LEU A 259 -6.51 3.85 9.16
N SER A 260 -7.35 4.69 8.54
CA SER A 260 -8.01 5.80 9.25
C SER A 260 -8.97 5.29 10.32
N ILE A 261 -9.76 4.27 10.01
CA ILE A 261 -10.69 3.66 10.95
C ILE A 261 -9.91 3.06 12.13
N ILE A 262 -8.86 2.28 11.86
CA ILE A 262 -8.00 1.71 12.89
C ILE A 262 -7.42 2.82 13.78
N ARG A 263 -6.93 3.92 13.20
CA ARG A 263 -6.40 5.06 13.94
C ARG A 263 -7.46 5.75 14.81
N LEU A 264 -8.70 5.90 14.33
CA LEU A 264 -9.79 6.48 15.11
C LEU A 264 -10.21 5.58 16.28
N ILE A 265 -10.22 4.27 16.08
CA ILE A 265 -10.48 3.29 17.14
C ILE A 265 -9.36 3.37 18.19
N SER A 266 -8.10 3.29 17.76
CA SER A 266 -6.93 3.43 18.64
C SER A 266 -6.94 4.76 19.38
N LEU A 267 -7.28 5.87 18.70
CA LEU A 267 -7.39 7.18 19.32
C LEU A 267 -8.48 7.23 20.39
N SER A 268 -9.59 6.53 20.19
CA SER A 268 -10.67 6.46 21.17
C SER A 268 -10.17 5.83 22.48
N VAL A 269 -9.45 4.71 22.36
CA VAL A 269 -8.82 4.03 23.50
C VAL A 269 -7.75 4.91 24.15
N LEU A 270 -6.85 5.51 23.36
CA LEU A 270 -5.79 6.38 23.87
C LEU A 270 -6.33 7.64 24.54
N THR A 271 -7.46 8.17 24.08
CA THR A 271 -8.12 9.32 24.71
C THR A 271 -8.68 8.96 26.09
N LEU A 272 -9.20 7.73 26.28
CA LEU A 272 -9.61 7.25 27.60
C LEU A 272 -8.42 7.20 28.57
N ILE A 273 -7.27 6.70 28.09
CA ILE A 273 -6.03 6.67 28.86
C ILE A 273 -5.57 8.10 29.20
N LEU A 274 -5.58 9.01 28.22
CA LEU A 274 -5.18 10.42 28.38
C LEU A 274 -6.09 11.21 29.35
N ARG A 275 -7.31 10.75 29.59
CA ARG A 275 -8.21 11.36 30.57
C ARG A 275 -7.69 11.26 32.00
N VAL A 276 -6.94 10.19 32.32
CA VAL A 276 -6.36 9.97 33.66
C VAL A 276 -5.38 11.10 34.04
N PRO A 277 -4.31 11.39 33.26
CA PRO A 277 -3.43 12.52 33.58
C PRO A 277 -4.15 13.87 33.50
N ALA A 278 -5.10 14.07 32.58
CA ALA A 278 -5.88 15.31 32.51
C ALA A 278 -6.66 15.57 33.82
N TYR A 279 -7.22 14.52 34.43
CA TYR A 279 -7.89 14.59 35.74
C TYR A 279 -6.92 14.99 36.85
N PHE A 280 -5.76 14.34 36.95
CA PHE A 280 -4.72 14.68 37.94
C PHE A 280 -4.14 16.09 37.74
N MET A 281 -4.12 16.58 36.52
CA MET A 281 -3.65 17.94 36.20
C MET A 281 -4.71 19.02 36.43
N HIS A 282 -5.92 18.65 36.89
CA HIS A 282 -7.07 19.52 37.09
C HIS A 282 -7.51 20.27 35.82
N ILE A 283 -7.38 19.63 34.66
CA ILE A 283 -7.80 20.19 33.37
C ILE A 283 -9.26 19.78 33.12
N SER A 284 -10.19 20.74 33.13
CA SER A 284 -11.64 20.50 33.01
C SER A 284 -12.11 20.28 31.56
N LEU A 285 -11.45 19.36 30.83
CA LEU A 285 -11.83 19.03 29.45
C LEU A 285 -12.71 17.78 29.40
N THR A 286 -13.75 17.83 28.57
CA THR A 286 -14.59 16.66 28.29
C THR A 286 -13.84 15.65 27.41
N TYR A 287 -14.26 14.38 27.45
CA TYR A 287 -13.70 13.33 26.58
C TYR A 287 -13.69 13.74 25.11
N ARG A 288 -14.78 14.35 24.64
CA ARG A 288 -14.89 14.85 23.25
C ARG A 288 -13.81 15.87 22.91
N LYS A 289 -13.42 16.74 23.86
CA LYS A 289 -12.36 17.74 23.66
C LYS A 289 -10.97 17.12 23.71
N LEU A 290 -10.74 16.13 24.56
CA LEU A 290 -9.49 15.35 24.55
C LEU A 290 -9.35 14.56 23.24
N PHE A 291 -10.42 13.94 22.76
CA PHE A 291 -10.42 13.26 21.45
C PHE A 291 -10.14 14.26 20.32
N GLN A 292 -10.74 15.45 20.41
CA GLN A 292 -10.50 16.53 19.45
C GLN A 292 -9.02 16.93 19.41
N ILE A 293 -8.36 17.08 20.56
CA ILE A 293 -6.91 17.31 20.65
C ILE A 293 -6.15 16.15 20.00
N GLY A 294 -6.54 14.92 20.32
CA GLY A 294 -5.94 13.70 19.78
C GLY A 294 -5.93 13.63 18.25
N LEU A 295 -7.00 14.09 17.58
CA LEU A 295 -7.07 14.13 16.12
C LEU A 295 -5.96 14.98 15.47
N HIS A 296 -5.48 16.01 16.15
CA HIS A 296 -4.33 16.82 15.71
C HIS A 296 -3.00 16.27 16.23
N ALA A 297 -2.99 15.80 17.48
CA ALA A 297 -1.78 15.28 18.11
C ALA A 297 -1.26 13.99 17.46
N LEU A 298 -2.11 13.22 16.79
CA LEU A 298 -1.69 12.04 16.00
C LEU A 298 -0.79 12.36 14.81
N THR A 299 -0.76 13.61 14.35
CA THR A 299 0.02 14.00 13.18
C THR A 299 1.52 13.75 13.43
N LEU A 300 2.08 14.23 14.55
CA LEU A 300 3.50 14.09 14.84
C LEU A 300 3.95 12.61 14.98
N PRO A 301 3.32 11.77 15.82
CA PRO A 301 3.68 10.36 15.95
C PRO A 301 3.59 9.60 14.62
N THR A 302 2.60 9.94 13.78
CA THR A 302 2.47 9.35 12.44
C THR A 302 3.63 9.75 11.51
N ILE A 303 4.04 11.02 11.50
CA ILE A 303 5.18 11.48 10.71
C ILE A 303 6.49 10.83 11.20
N ILE A 304 6.69 10.74 12.51
CA ILE A 304 7.85 10.04 13.09
C ILE A 304 7.86 8.58 12.65
N GLN A 305 6.73 7.88 12.75
CA GLN A 305 6.63 6.48 12.34
C GLN A 305 7.05 6.32 10.87
N ILE A 306 6.52 7.16 9.97
CA ILE A 306 6.84 7.08 8.54
C ILE A 306 8.33 7.30 8.30
N LEU A 307 8.91 8.36 8.87
CA LEU A 307 10.33 8.64 8.72
C LEU A 307 11.19 7.47 9.23
N MET A 308 10.89 6.95 10.42
CA MET A 308 11.65 5.83 10.99
C MET A 308 11.51 4.55 10.18
N THR A 309 10.30 4.22 9.70
CA THR A 309 10.10 3.05 8.83
C THR A 309 10.82 3.20 7.50
N SER A 310 10.81 4.41 6.89
CA SER A 310 11.52 4.66 5.64
C SER A 310 13.04 4.54 5.74
N PHE A 311 13.63 4.76 6.91
CA PHE A 311 15.06 4.59 7.16
C PHE A 311 15.40 3.27 7.88
N GLU A 312 14.44 2.36 8.04
CA GLU A 312 14.62 1.10 8.79
C GLU A 312 15.08 1.29 10.24
N LEU A 313 14.81 2.47 10.82
CA LEU A 313 15.15 2.84 12.19
C LEU A 313 14.02 2.56 13.19
N TYR A 314 12.90 1.98 12.74
CA TYR A 314 11.73 1.78 13.59
C TYR A 314 12.03 0.76 14.69
N PRO A 315 11.93 1.13 15.98
CA PRO A 315 12.32 0.26 17.07
C PRO A 315 11.33 -0.91 17.21
N PRO A 316 11.79 -2.12 17.56
CA PRO A 316 10.94 -3.29 17.77
C PRO A 316 10.19 -3.22 19.13
N ILE A 317 9.63 -2.05 19.45
CA ILE A 317 8.90 -1.80 20.69
C ILE A 317 7.39 -1.86 20.36
N PRO A 318 6.62 -2.78 20.97
CA PRO A 318 5.18 -2.82 20.81
C PRO A 318 4.54 -1.48 21.17
N PHE A 319 3.58 -1.03 20.36
CA PHE A 319 2.85 0.22 20.60
C PHE A 319 3.73 1.49 20.66
N PHE A 320 4.94 1.47 20.09
CA PHE A 320 5.84 2.63 20.08
C PHE A 320 5.15 3.93 19.64
N ASN A 321 4.39 3.91 18.55
CA ASN A 321 3.65 5.07 18.07
C ASN A 321 2.62 5.59 19.11
N SER A 322 1.94 4.69 19.83
CA SER A 322 1.02 5.06 20.91
C SER A 322 1.74 5.69 22.11
N ILE A 323 2.94 5.20 22.44
CA ILE A 323 3.78 5.78 23.49
C ILE A 323 4.18 7.22 23.11
N VAL A 324 4.67 7.42 21.88
CA VAL A 324 5.03 8.74 21.35
C VAL A 324 3.82 9.69 21.38
N PHE A 325 2.65 9.21 20.98
CA PHE A 325 1.40 9.97 21.07
C PHE A 325 1.06 10.39 22.51
N LEU A 326 1.15 9.48 23.47
CA LEU A 326 0.83 9.77 24.87
C LEU A 326 1.82 10.79 25.45
N LEU A 327 3.13 10.62 25.21
CA LEU A 327 4.15 11.56 25.65
C LEU A 327 3.92 12.95 25.06
N TYR A 328 3.67 13.04 23.75
CA TYR A 328 3.38 14.31 23.09
C TYR A 328 2.10 14.96 23.66
N SER A 329 1.06 14.17 23.88
CA SER A 329 -0.20 14.64 24.45
C SER A 329 -0.06 15.12 25.91
N LEU A 330 0.83 14.51 26.70
CA LEU A 330 1.13 14.97 28.07
C LEU A 330 1.79 16.36 28.07
N VAL A 331 2.68 16.62 27.12
CA VAL A 331 3.28 17.96 26.94
C VAL A 331 2.20 18.97 26.55
N ILE A 332 1.31 18.61 25.62
CA ILE A 332 0.17 19.45 25.22
C ILE A 332 -0.74 19.77 26.42
N LEU A 333 -1.10 18.78 27.23
CA LEU A 333 -1.90 19.01 28.44
C LEU A 333 -1.20 19.93 29.43
N SER A 334 0.12 19.80 29.57
CA SER A 334 0.93 20.65 30.45
C SER A 334 0.89 22.12 29.99
N GLU A 335 0.91 22.35 28.68
CA GLU A 335 0.79 23.68 28.10
C GLU A 335 -0.64 24.23 28.20
N LEU A 336 -1.67 23.39 28.07
CA LEU A 336 -3.07 23.80 28.25
C LEU A 336 -3.39 24.23 29.69
N LYS A 337 -2.68 23.67 30.68
CA LYS A 337 -2.80 24.08 32.09
C LYS A 337 -2.23 25.49 32.31
N ARG A 338 -1.24 25.90 31.52
CA ARG A 338 -0.68 27.26 31.61
C ARG A 338 -1.68 28.25 31.03
N LYS A 339 -1.94 29.36 31.74
CA LYS A 339 -2.74 30.45 31.18
C LYS A 339 -2.02 30.94 29.91
N PRO A 340 -2.73 31.16 28.79
CA PRO A 340 -2.10 31.65 27.58
C PRO A 340 -1.40 32.98 27.92
N ALA A 341 -0.12 33.08 27.59
CA ALA A 341 0.57 34.36 27.64
C ALA A 341 -0.24 35.31 26.74
N THR A 342 -0.73 36.41 27.30
CA THR A 342 -1.35 37.49 26.54
C THR A 342 -0.36 37.92 25.45
N SER A 343 -0.66 37.57 24.20
CA SER A 343 0.07 38.06 23.03
C SER A 343 -0.01 39.59 23.03
N PRO A 344 1.12 40.33 23.01
CA PRO A 344 1.13 41.79 22.96
C PRO A 344 0.89 42.31 21.53
N ILE A 345 -0.05 41.72 20.78
CA ILE A 345 -0.41 42.20 19.44
C ILE A 345 -1.91 42.47 19.39
N GLN A 346 -2.29 43.55 20.08
CA GLN A 346 -3.53 44.26 19.81
C GLN A 346 -3.24 45.75 19.94
N LYS A 347 -2.51 46.28 18.95
CA LYS A 347 -2.45 47.69 18.54
C LYS A 347 -1.55 47.77 17.31
N LEU A 348 -2.17 47.68 16.14
CA LEU A 348 -1.81 48.38 14.91
C LEU A 348 -3.01 48.29 13.95
#